data_AF-A0A9P7EQ09-F1
#
_entry.id   AF-A0A9P7EQ09-F1
#
_cell.length_a   1.000
_cell.length_b   1.000
_cell.length_c   1.000
_cell.angle_alpha   90.00
_cell.angle_beta   90.00
_cell.angle_gamma   90.00
#
_symmetry.space_group_name_H-M   'P 1'
#
loop_
_entity.id
_entity.type
_entity.pdbx_description
1 polymer ?
#
loop_
_entity_poly.entity_id
_entity_poly.type
_entity_poly.pdbx_seq_one_letter_code
_entity_poly.pdbx_strand_id
1 'polypeptide(L)' 'DVDVDLECLGILEQRMFELSLAAGAAGNEQWGKDAGTHQDRWNPYEGLPEHWNHGDRD' A
#
# COMPACT_ATOMS: atom_id res chain seq x y z
N ASP A 1 20.13 4.00 -17.75
CA ASP A 1 20.08 4.93 -16.62
C ASP A 1 19.00 4.45 -15.69
N VAL A 2 19.22 4.47 -14.38
CA VAL A 2 18.21 4.01 -13.41
C VAL A 2 17.37 5.21 -12.98
N ASP A 3 16.05 5.07 -13.06
CA ASP A 3 15.14 6.10 -12.57
C ASP A 3 14.99 5.95 -11.05
N VAL A 4 15.82 6.69 -10.33
CA VAL A 4 15.87 6.66 -8.86
C VAL A 4 14.56 7.15 -8.24
N ASP A 5 13.89 8.11 -8.89
CA ASP A 5 12.65 8.67 -8.38
C ASP A 5 11.53 7.62 -8.44
N LEU A 6 11.45 6.90 -9.56
CA LEU A 6 10.50 5.80 -9.73
C LEU A 6 10.73 4.68 -8.70
N GLU A 7 11.98 4.29 -8.45
CA GLU A 7 12.32 3.28 -7.44
C GLU A 7 11.94 3.75 -6.02
N CYS A 8 12.26 5.00 -5.68
CA CYS A 8 11.90 5.60 -4.39
C CYS A 8 10.38 5.63 -4.18
N LEU A 9 9.62 5.97 -5.21
CA LEU A 9 8.15 5.97 -5.16
C LEU A 9 7.61 4.55 -4.94
N GLY A 10 8.12 3.55 -5.66
CA GLY A 10 7.69 2.16 -5.49
C GLY A 10 7.94 1.63 -4.07
N ILE A 11 9.10 1.95 -3.48
CA ILE A 11 9.42 1.56 -2.09
C ILE A 11 8.50 2.26 -1.09
N LEU A 12 8.18 3.54 -1.33
CA LEU A 12 7.25 4.28 -0.47
C LEU A 12 5.85 3.68 -0.53
N GLU A 13 5.32 3.45 -1.72
CA GLU A 13 4.00 2.86 -1.92
C GLU A 13 3.91 1.47 -1.30
N GLN A 14 4.93 0.62 -1.48
CA GLN A 14 5.00 -0.68 -0.84
C GLN A 14 4.90 -0.55 0.68
N ARG A 15 5.70 0.32 1.31
CA ARG A 15 5.65 0.50 2.78
C ARG A 15 4.32 1.06 3.29
N MET A 16 3.64 1.88 2.48
CA MET A 16 2.35 2.47 2.86
C MET A 16 1.19 1.48 2.74
N PHE A 17 1.27 0.58 1.76
CA PHE A 17 0.14 -0.26 1.35
C PHE A 17 0.38 -1.77 1.51
N GLU A 18 1.57 -2.20 1.93
CA GLU A 18 1.85 -3.61 2.22
C GLU A 18 1.02 -4.12 3.40
N LEU A 19 0.68 -5.41 3.32
CA LEU A 19 -0.01 -6.15 4.37
C LEU A 19 1.02 -7.05 5.05
N SER A 20 1.79 -6.49 5.96
CA SER A 20 2.88 -7.18 6.67
C SER A 20 2.86 -6.89 8.18
N LEU A 21 3.62 -7.68 8.95
CA LEU A 21 3.94 -7.33 10.34
C LEU A 21 4.70 -6.00 10.45
N ALA A 22 5.56 -5.68 9.48
CA ALA A 22 6.37 -4.47 9.48
C ALA A 22 5.52 -3.19 9.28
N ALA A 23 4.45 -3.28 8.48
CA ALA A 23 3.50 -2.18 8.28
C ALA A 23 2.64 -1.89 9.52
N GLY A 24 2.55 -2.83 10.47
CA GLY A 24 1.85 -2.65 11.73
C GLY A 24 0.42 -2.13 11.55
N ALA A 25 0.10 -0.99 12.16
CA ALA A 25 -1.24 -0.42 12.10
C ALA A 25 -1.64 0.09 10.70
N ALA A 26 -0.67 0.53 9.87
CA ALA A 26 -0.93 1.01 8.51
C ALA A 26 -1.41 -0.13 7.58
N GLY A 27 -0.92 -1.35 7.83
CA GLY A 27 -1.36 -2.57 7.15
C GLY A 27 -2.79 -3.01 7.50
N ASN A 28 -3.56 -2.24 8.28
CA ASN A 28 -5.01 -2.46 8.50
C ASN A 28 -5.88 -1.67 7.52
N GLU A 29 -5.40 -1.50 6.29
CA GLU A 29 -6.09 -0.77 5.23
C GLU A 29 -6.46 0.67 5.59
N GLN A 30 -5.71 1.29 6.51
CA GLN A 30 -6.11 2.56 7.13
C GLN A 30 -6.26 3.71 6.13
N TRP A 31 -5.52 3.66 5.01
CA TRP A 31 -5.55 4.68 3.97
C TRP A 31 -6.79 4.59 3.07
N GLY A 32 -7.47 3.44 3.03
CA GLY A 32 -8.65 3.18 2.21
C GLY A 32 -9.92 3.03 3.04
N LYS A 33 -9.79 2.89 4.36
CA LYS A 33 -10.93 2.65 5.26
C LYS A 33 -11.89 3.85 5.36
N ASP A 34 -11.36 5.06 5.21
CA ASP A 34 -12.14 6.31 5.15
C ASP A 34 -12.47 6.73 3.71
N ALA A 35 -12.41 5.82 2.73
CA ALA A 35 -12.84 6.06 1.36
C ALA A 35 -14.37 6.31 1.30
N GLY A 36 -14.77 7.55 1.57
CA GLY A 36 -16.13 8.03 1.38
C GLY A 36 -16.43 8.36 -0.09
N THR A 37 -17.47 9.15 -0.33
CA THR A 37 -17.81 9.66 -1.68
C THR A 37 -16.79 10.64 -2.28
N HIS A 38 -15.76 11.03 -1.53
CA HIS A 38 -14.68 11.87 -2.04
C HIS A 38 -13.72 11.03 -2.90
N GLN A 39 -13.11 11.64 -3.92
CA GLN A 39 -12.14 10.99 -4.81
C GLN A 39 -12.67 9.72 -5.51
N ASP A 40 -13.94 9.69 -5.89
CA ASP A 40 -14.54 8.57 -6.65
C ASP A 40 -14.41 7.19 -5.98
N ARG A 41 -14.50 7.14 -4.65
CA ARG A 41 -14.30 5.90 -3.86
C ARG A 41 -12.94 5.26 -4.10
N TRP A 42 -11.92 6.08 -4.36
CA TRP A 42 -10.57 5.61 -4.58
C TRP A 42 -10.12 4.69 -3.43
N ASN A 43 -9.77 3.45 -3.80
CA ASN A 43 -9.24 2.46 -2.89
C ASN A 43 -7.75 2.24 -3.21
N PRO A 44 -6.81 2.70 -2.36
CA PRO A 44 -5.38 2.53 -2.61
C PRO A 44 -4.92 1.06 -2.53
N TYR A 45 -5.77 0.15 -2.06
CA TYR A 45 -5.48 -1.28 -1.99
C TYR A 45 -5.96 -2.06 -3.21
N GLU A 46 -6.71 -1.44 -4.13
CA GLU A 46 -7.12 -2.07 -5.38
C GLU A 46 -5.95 -2.16 -6.38
N GLY A 47 -5.72 -3.36 -6.92
CA GLY A 47 -4.71 -3.57 -7.96
C GLY A 47 -3.26 -3.59 -7.47
N LEU A 48 -3.04 -3.66 -6.15
CA LEU A 48 -1.70 -3.80 -5.59
C LEU A 48 -1.04 -5.11 -6.06
N PRO A 49 0.28 -5.11 -6.26
CA PRO A 49 0.99 -6.34 -6.60
C PRO A 49 0.85 -7.41 -5.51
N GLU A 50 0.51 -8.64 -5.89
CA GLU A 50 0.32 -9.74 -4.92
C GLU A 50 1.54 -9.96 -4.02
N HIS A 51 2.75 -9.70 -4.53
CA HIS A 51 4.00 -9.87 -3.78
C HIS A 51 4.23 -8.82 -2.67
N TRP A 52 3.38 -7.79 -2.56
CA TRP A 52 3.39 -6.84 -1.42
C TRP A 52 2.67 -7.41 -0.20
N ASN A 53 1.88 -8.46 -0.37
CA ASN A 53 1.32 -9.21 0.75
C ASN A 53 2.34 -10.27 1.18
N HIS A 54 2.97 -10.06 2.33
CA HIS A 54 3.97 -10.97 2.86
C HIS A 54 3.35 -12.21 3.52
N GLY A 55 2.05 -12.19 3.82
CA GLY A 55 1.33 -13.30 4.45
C GLY A 55 1.87 -13.66 5.84
N ASP A 56 2.67 -12.79 6.44
CA ASP A 56 3.35 -13.01 7.73
C ASP A 56 2.54 -12.51 8.92
N ARG A 57 1.32 -12.02 8.66
CA ARG A 57 0.44 -11.41 9.65
C ARG A 57 -0.39 -12.40 10.47
N ASP A 58 -0.44 -13.67 10.04
CA ASP A 58 -1.19 -14.78 10.67
C ASP A 58 -0.26 -15.82 11.31
#